data_AF-A0A832JUT8-F1
#
_entry.id   AF-A0A832JUT8-F1
#
_cell.length_a   1.000
_cell.length_b   1.000
_cell.length_c   1.000
_cell.angle_alpha   90.00
_cell.angle_beta   90.00
_cell.angle_gamma   90.00
#
_symmetry.space_group_name_H-M   'P 1'
#
loop_
_entity.id
_entity.type
_entity.pdbx_description
1 polymer ?
#
loop_
_entity_poly.entity_id
_entity_poly.type
_entity_poly.pdbx_seq_one_letter_code
_entity_poly.pdbx_strand_id
1 'polypeptide(L)'
;MRWLSKAILPLFLLAEVAWASHPPQVLEEARLWALDLDKDITVTYFPCSIAPGYCARLGILGSREGFYKAYFTDGFVLTLTADGRVLESYYEVPEGSKLIFKMQFKLYADMSEEEVDEVFSDEPSSIRERMKARIRAMREYAKKHGEP
;
A
#
# COMPACT_ATOMS: atom_id res chain seq x y z
N MET A 1 12.35 -67.77 -8.77
CA MET A 1 11.12 -67.05 -8.37
C MET A 1 11.54 -65.93 -7.44
N ARG A 2 11.50 -64.66 -7.91
CA ARG A 2 10.66 -63.54 -7.41
C ARG A 2 10.72 -63.44 -5.86
N TRP A 3 11.16 -62.37 -5.20
CA TRP A 3 10.68 -60.99 -5.33
C TRP A 3 11.74 -59.98 -4.83
N LEU A 4 12.07 -59.00 -5.67
CA LEU A 4 12.71 -57.73 -5.29
C LEU A 4 11.59 -56.77 -4.83
N SER A 5 11.44 -56.56 -3.53
CA SER A 5 10.57 -55.50 -3.00
C SER A 5 11.39 -54.22 -2.86
N LYS A 6 11.21 -53.36 -3.85
CA LYS A 6 11.65 -51.95 -3.90
C LYS A 6 11.08 -51.20 -2.70
N ALA A 7 11.90 -50.81 -1.73
CA ALA A 7 11.54 -49.74 -0.81
C ALA A 7 11.84 -48.41 -1.51
N ILE A 8 10.79 -47.86 -2.11
CA ILE A 8 10.75 -46.53 -2.72
C ILE A 8 10.91 -45.51 -1.58
N LEU A 9 11.92 -44.64 -1.68
CA LEU A 9 12.07 -43.47 -0.82
C LEU A 9 10.75 -42.67 -0.79
N PRO A 10 10.25 -42.22 0.37
CA PRO A 10 9.24 -41.19 0.39
C PRO A 10 9.90 -39.86 0.01
N LEU A 11 9.93 -39.61 -1.30
CA LEU A 11 10.32 -38.36 -1.93
C LEU A 11 9.16 -37.37 -1.84
N PHE A 12 8.70 -37.02 -0.63
CA PHE A 12 7.66 -36.01 -0.44
C PHE A 12 7.81 -35.37 0.94
N LEU A 13 8.57 -34.28 1.00
CA LEU A 13 8.47 -33.20 2.00
C LEU A 13 9.34 -32.02 1.54
N LEU A 14 9.12 -31.57 0.29
CA LEU A 14 9.68 -30.31 -0.25
C LEU A 14 8.56 -29.55 -0.97
N ALA A 15 7.57 -29.13 -0.18
CA ALA A 15 6.60 -28.07 -0.46
C ALA A 15 5.91 -27.89 0.89
N GLU A 16 5.87 -26.74 1.56
CA GLU A 16 5.64 -25.41 1.04
C GLU A 16 6.37 -24.44 1.96
N VAL A 17 7.47 -23.83 1.50
CA VAL A 17 7.80 -22.51 2.00
C VAL A 17 6.80 -21.61 1.29
N ALA A 18 5.61 -21.42 1.88
CA ALA A 18 4.71 -20.35 1.46
C ALA A 18 5.45 -19.05 1.81
N TRP A 19 6.20 -18.52 0.85
CA TRP A 19 6.70 -17.17 0.91
C TRP A 19 5.50 -16.30 1.24
N ALA A 20 5.60 -15.48 2.27
CA ALA A 20 4.54 -14.60 2.76
C ALA A 20 4.15 -13.60 1.66
N SER A 21 3.42 -14.06 0.65
CA SER A 21 2.84 -13.23 -0.39
C SER A 21 1.72 -12.46 0.27
N HIS A 22 1.82 -11.13 0.24
CA HIS A 22 0.71 -10.27 0.63
C HIS A 22 -0.56 -10.70 -0.12
N PRO A 23 -1.74 -10.61 0.50
CA PRO A 23 -2.99 -10.84 -0.22
C PRO A 23 -2.99 -10.01 -1.50
N PRO A 24 -3.29 -10.59 -2.68
CA PRO A 24 -3.19 -9.89 -3.96
C PRO A 24 -4.01 -8.59 -3.99
N GLN A 25 -5.12 -8.56 -3.23
CA GLN A 25 -6.00 -7.41 -3.07
C GLN A 25 -5.30 -6.18 -2.49
N VAL A 26 -4.34 -6.38 -1.57
CA VAL A 26 -3.61 -5.27 -0.93
C VAL A 26 -2.73 -4.54 -1.96
N LEU A 27 -2.01 -5.30 -2.78
CA LEU A 27 -1.14 -4.72 -3.80
C LEU A 27 -1.95 -4.16 -4.98
N GLU A 28 -3.04 -4.81 -5.35
CA GLU A 28 -3.96 -4.33 -6.37
C GLU A 28 -4.55 -2.97 -5.97
N GLU A 29 -5.12 -2.86 -4.77
CA GLU A 29 -5.63 -1.57 -4.27
C GLU A 29 -4.51 -0.54 -4.20
N ALA A 30 -3.34 -0.85 -3.63
CA ALA A 30 -2.25 0.12 -3.51
C ALA A 30 -1.81 0.70 -4.87
N ARG A 31 -1.81 -0.11 -5.94
CA ARG A 31 -1.47 0.38 -7.28
C ARG A 31 -2.46 1.42 -7.81
N LEU A 32 -3.73 1.36 -7.40
CA LEU A 32 -4.75 2.35 -7.80
C LEU A 32 -4.51 3.74 -7.22
N TRP A 33 -3.57 3.88 -6.29
CA TRP A 33 -3.21 5.14 -5.68
C TRP A 33 -1.94 5.75 -6.27
N ALA A 34 -1.17 5.02 -7.09
CA ALA A 34 0.12 5.45 -7.61
C ALA A 34 0.04 6.71 -8.50
N LEU A 35 1.07 7.55 -8.41
CA LEU A 35 1.32 8.69 -9.29
C LEU A 35 2.55 8.40 -10.18
N ASP A 36 2.81 9.27 -11.15
CA ASP A 36 3.78 9.02 -12.25
C ASP A 36 5.21 8.67 -11.79
N LEU A 37 5.64 9.20 -10.63
CA LEU A 37 7.00 8.98 -10.11
C LEU A 37 7.10 7.80 -9.12
N ASP A 38 6.01 7.07 -8.88
CA ASP A 38 6.03 5.89 -8.02
C ASP A 38 6.62 4.69 -8.75
N LYS A 39 7.90 4.43 -8.49
CA LYS A 39 8.63 3.32 -9.11
C LYS A 39 8.41 2.02 -8.37
N ASP A 40 8.35 2.09 -7.05
CA ASP A 40 8.22 0.94 -6.16
C ASP A 40 7.15 1.22 -5.09
N ILE A 41 6.30 0.20 -4.86
CA ILE A 41 5.34 0.16 -3.75
C ILE A 41 5.77 -0.98 -2.85
N THR A 42 6.19 -0.66 -1.63
CA THR A 42 6.56 -1.66 -0.62
C THR A 42 5.39 -1.90 0.30
N VAL A 43 4.96 -3.15 0.43
CA VAL A 43 3.88 -3.54 1.35
C VAL A 43 4.47 -4.24 2.56
N THR A 44 4.03 -3.87 3.77
CA THR A 44 4.45 -4.52 5.01
C THR A 44 3.24 -4.88 5.86
N TYR A 45 3.28 -6.07 6.45
CA TYR A 45 2.24 -6.56 7.34
C TYR A 45 2.54 -6.27 8.81
N PHE A 46 1.53 -5.84 9.57
CA PHE A 46 1.62 -5.58 11.00
C PHE A 46 0.50 -6.32 11.76
N PRO A 47 0.83 -7.34 12.56
CA PRO A 47 -0.17 -8.03 13.36
C PRO A 47 -0.68 -7.13 14.50
N CYS A 48 -1.97 -7.25 14.84
CA CYS A 48 -2.52 -6.46 15.95
C CYS A 48 -1.91 -6.78 17.31
N SER A 49 -1.21 -7.91 17.45
CA SER A 49 -0.48 -8.26 18.68
C SER A 49 0.69 -7.31 18.98
N ILE A 50 1.32 -6.70 17.96
CA ILE A 50 2.44 -5.76 18.14
C ILE A 50 1.99 -4.30 18.24
N ALA A 51 0.79 -3.97 17.76
CA ALA A 51 0.24 -2.62 17.77
C ALA A 51 -1.27 -2.60 18.14
N PRO A 52 -1.66 -3.15 19.30
CA PRO A 52 -3.07 -3.35 19.65
C PRO A 52 -3.84 -2.04 19.75
N GLY A 53 -3.23 -0.98 20.29
CA GLY A 53 -3.83 0.35 20.38
C GLY A 53 -4.08 1.01 19.03
N TYR A 54 -3.23 0.74 18.03
CA TYR A 54 -3.44 1.27 16.68
C TYR A 54 -4.57 0.51 15.96
N CYS A 55 -4.59 -0.82 16.06
CA CYS A 55 -5.72 -1.62 15.55
C CYS A 55 -7.06 -1.22 16.18
N ALA A 56 -7.08 -0.86 17.47
CA ALA A 56 -8.27 -0.34 18.13
C ALA A 56 -8.77 0.96 17.47
N ARG A 57 -7.87 1.92 17.20
CA ARG A 57 -8.23 3.18 16.54
C ARG A 57 -8.76 2.98 15.12
N LEU A 58 -8.20 2.00 14.41
CA LEU A 58 -8.62 1.63 13.06
C LEU A 58 -9.93 0.81 13.02
N GLY A 59 -10.50 0.45 14.17
CA GLY A 59 -11.73 -0.34 14.25
C GLY A 59 -11.57 -1.80 13.80
N ILE A 60 -10.34 -2.34 13.84
CA ILE A 60 -10.03 -3.72 13.43
C ILE A 60 -9.60 -4.60 14.61
N LEU A 61 -9.87 -4.15 15.85
CA LEU A 61 -9.56 -4.91 17.06
C LEU A 61 -10.32 -6.25 17.04
N GLY A 62 -9.59 -7.36 17.13
CA GLY A 62 -10.17 -8.70 17.07
C GLY A 62 -10.15 -9.34 15.68
N SER A 63 -9.73 -8.61 14.63
CA SER A 63 -9.33 -9.27 13.39
C SER A 63 -8.07 -10.09 13.67
N ARG A 64 -8.05 -11.36 13.22
CA ARG A 64 -6.83 -12.18 13.24
C ARG A 64 -5.79 -11.68 12.24
N GLU A 65 -6.18 -10.72 11.41
CA GLU A 65 -5.54 -10.41 10.16
C GLU A 65 -4.61 -9.22 10.26
N GLY A 66 -4.62 -8.40 11.33
CA GLY A 66 -3.76 -7.22 11.45
C GLY A 66 -4.09 -6.13 10.42
N PHE A 67 -3.10 -5.33 10.04
CA PHE A 67 -3.21 -4.35 8.95
C PHE A 67 -1.95 -4.37 8.08
N TYR A 68 -2.07 -3.83 6.88
CA TYR A 68 -0.99 -3.65 5.92
C TYR A 68 -0.68 -2.17 5.78
N LYS A 69 0.60 -1.83 5.61
CA LYS A 69 1.00 -0.52 5.10
C LYS A 69 1.63 -0.66 3.74
N ALA A 70 1.15 0.15 2.79
CA ALA A 70 1.81 0.32 1.50
C ALA A 70 2.55 1.66 1.50
N TYR A 71 3.84 1.61 1.20
CA TYR A 71 4.76 2.74 1.18
C TYR A 71 5.13 3.05 -0.27
N PHE A 72 4.95 4.31 -0.65
CA PHE A 72 5.24 4.82 -1.99
C PHE A 72 6.57 5.58 -1.98
N THR A 73 7.14 5.76 -3.17
CA THR A 73 8.50 6.33 -3.33
C THR A 73 8.57 7.79 -2.85
N ASP A 74 7.48 8.54 -2.95
CA ASP A 74 7.36 9.93 -2.54
C ASP A 74 7.01 10.12 -1.04
N GLY A 75 6.91 9.05 -0.27
CA GLY A 75 6.52 9.10 1.14
C GLY A 75 5.02 9.08 1.39
N PHE A 76 4.19 8.84 0.37
CA PHE A 76 2.78 8.51 0.58
C PHE A 76 2.67 7.14 1.26
N VAL A 77 1.70 7.01 2.17
CA VAL A 77 1.44 5.81 2.96
C VAL A 77 -0.06 5.51 2.96
N LEU A 78 -0.39 4.26 2.62
CA LEU A 78 -1.73 3.71 2.81
C LEU A 78 -1.73 2.70 3.95
N THR A 79 -2.80 2.68 4.72
CA THR A 79 -3.09 1.61 5.67
C THR A 79 -4.31 0.83 5.18
N LEU A 80 -4.19 -0.49 5.02
CA LEU A 80 -5.21 -1.35 4.42
C LEU A 80 -5.52 -2.58 5.29
N THR A 81 -6.73 -3.11 5.16
CA THR A 81 -7.09 -4.47 5.61
C THR A 81 -6.66 -5.53 4.58
N ALA A 82 -6.72 -6.81 4.96
CA ALA A 82 -6.30 -7.92 4.09
C ALA A 82 -7.11 -8.06 2.80
N ASP A 83 -8.37 -7.61 2.81
CA ASP A 83 -9.27 -7.55 1.65
C ASP A 83 -9.04 -6.31 0.76
N GLY A 84 -8.06 -5.47 1.08
CA GLY A 84 -7.73 -4.28 0.30
C GLY A 84 -8.54 -3.03 0.66
N ARG A 85 -9.41 -3.06 1.68
CA ARG A 85 -10.10 -1.82 2.10
C ARG A 85 -9.12 -0.83 2.75
N VAL A 86 -9.12 0.40 2.24
CA VAL A 86 -8.29 1.51 2.76
C VAL A 86 -8.88 2.02 4.08
N LEU A 87 -8.03 2.08 5.10
CA LEU A 87 -8.35 2.57 6.45
C LEU A 87 -7.84 4.00 6.67
N GLU A 88 -6.62 4.28 6.20
CA GLU A 88 -5.98 5.60 6.29
C GLU A 88 -5.10 5.85 5.06
N SER A 89 -4.92 7.12 4.72
CA SER A 89 -4.01 7.59 3.68
C SER A 89 -3.37 8.90 4.12
N TYR A 90 -2.05 9.01 4.10
CA TYR A 90 -1.32 10.20 4.54
C TYR A 90 0.09 10.23 3.95
N TYR A 91 0.80 11.35 4.13
CA TYR A 91 2.23 11.44 3.84
C TYR A 91 3.05 11.37 5.12
N GLU A 92 4.14 10.61 5.05
CA GLU A 92 5.25 10.59 6.00
C GLU A 92 6.53 10.53 5.15
N VAL A 93 7.14 11.69 4.88
CA VAL A 93 8.22 11.80 3.88
C VAL A 93 9.59 11.65 4.57
N PRO A 94 10.24 10.47 4.50
CA PRO A 94 11.60 10.32 4.99
C PRO A 94 12.58 11.15 4.14
N GLU A 95 13.77 11.40 4.68
CA GLU A 95 14.80 12.22 3.99
C GLU A 95 15.08 11.75 2.55
N GLY A 96 15.15 10.42 2.34
CA GLY A 96 15.38 9.82 1.03
C GLY A 96 14.26 10.05 0.00
N SER A 97 13.05 10.39 0.44
CA SER A 97 11.88 10.61 -0.42
C SER A 97 11.61 12.09 -0.70
N LYS A 98 12.28 13.03 -0.01
CA LYS A 98 12.01 14.47 -0.12
C LYS A 98 12.10 15.03 -1.55
N LEU A 99 13.07 14.57 -2.33
CA LEU A 99 13.23 15.03 -3.71
C LEU A 99 12.02 14.62 -4.57
N ILE A 100 11.60 13.37 -4.45
CA ILE A 100 10.47 12.83 -5.21
C ILE A 100 9.16 13.49 -4.74
N PHE A 101 8.98 13.66 -3.44
CA PHE A 101 7.86 14.43 -2.88
C PHE A 101 7.78 15.83 -3.50
N LYS A 102 8.89 16.59 -3.52
CA LYS A 102 8.91 17.96 -4.09
C LYS A 102 8.60 17.99 -5.59
N MET A 103 9.05 16.98 -6.33
CA MET A 103 8.72 16.85 -7.75
C MET A 103 7.22 16.59 -7.95
N GLN A 104 6.64 15.65 -7.19
CA GLN A 104 5.20 15.35 -7.23
C GLN A 104 4.37 16.56 -6.76
N PHE A 105 4.80 17.22 -5.69
CA PHE A 105 4.14 18.41 -5.16
C PHE A 105 4.04 19.50 -6.22
N LYS A 106 5.16 19.81 -6.89
CA LYS A 106 5.17 20.80 -7.96
C LYS A 106 4.25 20.45 -9.14
N LEU A 107 4.01 19.16 -9.39
CA LEU A 107 3.14 18.71 -10.47
C LEU A 107 1.67 18.79 -10.11
N TYR A 108 1.29 18.35 -8.90
CA TYR A 108 -0.12 18.09 -8.57
C TYR A 108 -0.70 18.99 -7.48
N ALA A 109 0.13 19.57 -6.60
CA ALA A 109 -0.39 20.20 -5.39
C ALA A 109 -1.15 21.51 -5.64
N ASP A 110 -0.99 22.15 -6.80
CA ASP A 110 -1.74 23.35 -7.17
C ASP A 110 -3.02 23.03 -7.96
N MET A 111 -3.26 21.77 -8.36
CA MET A 111 -4.42 21.39 -9.19
C MET A 111 -5.76 21.44 -8.45
N SER A 112 -6.74 22.19 -8.94
CA SER A 112 -8.12 22.14 -8.44
C SER A 112 -8.72 20.74 -8.59
N GLU A 113 -9.82 20.45 -7.89
CA GLU A 113 -10.46 19.14 -8.05
C GLU A 113 -10.99 18.91 -9.48
N GLU A 114 -11.36 19.98 -10.17
CA GLU A 114 -11.74 19.97 -11.59
C GLU A 114 -10.54 19.70 -12.50
N GLU A 115 -9.38 20.30 -12.24
CA GLU A 115 -8.15 20.03 -12.99
C GLU A 115 -7.71 18.57 -12.80
N VAL A 116 -7.88 18.01 -11.59
CA VAL A 116 -7.65 16.58 -11.35
C VAL A 116 -8.64 15.73 -12.15
N ASP A 117 -9.92 16.11 -12.21
CA ASP A 117 -10.90 15.38 -13.03
C ASP A 117 -10.58 15.43 -14.53
N GLU A 118 -10.01 16.53 -15.02
CA GLU A 118 -9.57 16.69 -16.41
C GLU A 118 -8.33 15.83 -16.71
N VAL A 119 -7.29 15.92 -15.87
CA VAL A 119 -6.03 15.18 -16.02
C VAL A 119 -6.27 13.67 -15.98
N PHE A 120 -7.17 13.20 -15.12
CA PHE A 120 -7.52 11.78 -14.99
C PHE A 120 -8.86 11.44 -15.66
N SER A 121 -9.26 12.18 -16.71
CA SER A 121 -10.58 12.03 -17.34
C SER A 121 -10.81 10.66 -17.99
N ASP A 122 -9.75 10.02 -18.47
CA ASP A 122 -9.79 8.65 -19.03
C ASP A 122 -9.91 7.56 -17.95
N GLU A 123 -9.70 7.91 -16.68
CA GLU A 123 -9.76 6.97 -15.56
C GLU A 123 -11.17 6.84 -14.97
N PRO A 124 -11.53 5.69 -14.37
CA PRO A 124 -12.77 5.54 -13.64
C PRO A 124 -12.92 6.56 -12.50
N SER A 125 -14.16 6.94 -12.17
CA SER A 125 -14.43 7.91 -11.09
C SER A 125 -13.79 7.50 -9.75
N SER A 126 -13.73 6.20 -9.47
CA SER A 126 -13.10 5.68 -8.25
C SER A 126 -11.59 5.95 -8.19
N ILE A 127 -10.89 6.01 -9.33
CA ILE A 127 -9.47 6.38 -9.41
C ILE A 127 -9.31 7.88 -9.22
N ARG A 128 -10.15 8.69 -9.88
CA ARG A 128 -10.12 10.15 -9.73
C ARG A 128 -10.32 10.58 -8.28
N GLU A 129 -11.25 9.94 -7.56
CA GLU A 129 -11.46 10.22 -6.14
C GLU A 129 -10.25 9.84 -5.26
N ARG A 130 -9.51 8.78 -5.61
CA ARG A 130 -8.24 8.44 -4.95
C ARG A 130 -7.16 9.49 -5.22
N MET A 131 -7.05 9.97 -6.46
CA MET A 131 -6.10 11.01 -6.82
C MET A 131 -6.39 12.31 -6.07
N LYS A 132 -7.66 12.74 -6.03
CA LYS A 132 -8.09 13.89 -5.22
C LYS A 132 -7.74 13.69 -3.74
N ALA A 133 -8.02 12.52 -3.17
CA ALA A 133 -7.70 12.21 -1.78
C ALA A 133 -6.18 12.26 -1.51
N ARG A 134 -5.35 11.71 -2.39
CA ARG A 134 -3.89 11.73 -2.29
C ARG A 134 -3.35 13.17 -2.40
N ILE A 135 -3.85 13.97 -3.33
CA ILE A 135 -3.45 15.37 -3.49
C ILE A 135 -3.85 16.21 -2.27
N ARG A 136 -5.04 15.97 -1.68
CA ARG A 136 -5.43 16.59 -0.41
C ARG A 136 -4.46 16.22 0.71
N ALA A 137 -4.11 14.94 0.86
CA ALA A 137 -3.14 14.49 1.86
C ALA A 137 -1.75 15.11 1.66
N MET A 138 -1.33 15.29 0.40
CA MET A 138 -0.07 15.95 0.03
C MET A 138 -0.04 17.40 0.51
N ARG A 139 -1.12 18.16 0.26
CA ARG A 139 -1.28 19.55 0.71
C ARG A 139 -1.29 19.67 2.23
N GLU A 140 -2.01 18.78 2.92
CA GLU A 140 -2.08 18.75 4.38
C GLU A 140 -0.70 18.53 5.00
N TYR A 141 0.08 17.62 4.42
CA TYR A 141 1.46 17.37 4.85
C TYR A 141 2.36 18.60 4.65
N ALA A 142 2.34 19.20 3.46
CA ALA A 142 3.12 20.39 3.14
C ALA A 142 2.81 21.55 4.11
N LYS A 143 1.52 21.81 4.32
CA LYS A 143 1.03 22.81 5.28
C LYS A 143 1.53 22.55 6.70
N LYS A 144 1.52 21.30 7.15
CA LYS A 144 1.92 20.92 8.52
C LYS A 144 3.43 21.07 8.75
N HIS A 145 4.26 20.85 7.72
CA HIS A 145 5.71 20.78 7.86
C HIS A 145 6.46 21.98 7.26
N GLY A 146 5.74 22.94 6.65
CA GLY A 146 6.37 24.11 6.00
C GLY A 146 7.21 23.73 4.79
N GLU A 147 6.90 22.59 4.16
CA GLU A 147 7.50 22.19 2.90
C GLU A 147 6.67 22.76 1.75
N PRO A 148 7.30 23.16 0.62
CA PRO A 148 6.60 23.27 -0.66
C PRO A 148 6.21 21.86 -1.07
#